data_AF-A0AAW2ZJ86-F1
#
_entry.id   AF-A0AAW2ZJ86-F1
#
_cell.length_a   1.000
_cell.length_b   1.000
_cell.length_c   1.000
_cell.angle_alpha   90.00
_cell.angle_beta   90.00
_cell.angle_gamma   90.00
#
_symmetry.space_group_name_H-M   'P 1'
#
loop_
_entity.id
_entity.type
_entity.pdbx_description
1 polymer ?
#
loop_
_entity_poly.entity_id
_entity_poly.type
_entity_poly.pdbx_seq_one_letter_code
_entity_poly.pdbx_strand_id
1 'polypeptide(L)'
;MMPMDVIALASAYLQQKRMSKDYCETMTNLLLVSKDMAGVIERSFVHLGEKTIEAFIYFVMHGKIGLAKIALKSGFFNIYAQDNLCFRYCCRSGCLEIIMLLVSEYGLEINNSTSSLQGLQWAVQKGHLNVIKYLLLYLDNIEASEVQEFVTKSSNCYEVVKLLSDRVINKPINWSAHLWLNACDNGNMKLARYLLANNTRPDNTCFQEVCRKGFFEFVEMFLKEKLVDPSIGNNYAIRIASSHGYTSIVSLLLSDDRVDPSARDYEAVQIANKNGHKHVLELLLNHDRVTNADFNLNNLKHDDPHFFIY
;
A
#
# COMPACT_ATOMS: atom_id res chain seq x y z
N MET A 1 41.36 -13.78 -3.16
CA MET A 1 42.80 -13.40 -3.12
C MET A 1 43.02 -12.44 -4.28
N MET A 2 43.43 -11.18 -4.16
CA MET A 2 44.25 -10.41 -3.20
C MET A 2 43.49 -9.63 -2.11
N PRO A 3 44.18 -8.99 -1.14
CA PRO A 3 45.28 -9.55 -0.35
C PRO A 3 45.09 -9.33 1.17
N MET A 4 45.70 -10.22 1.95
CA MET A 4 45.84 -10.18 3.41
C MET A 4 46.53 -8.91 3.96
N ASP A 5 47.07 -8.04 3.11
CA ASP A 5 47.94 -6.95 3.52
C ASP A 5 47.20 -5.70 4.02
N VAL A 6 45.94 -5.48 3.62
CA VAL A 6 45.16 -4.30 4.05
C VAL A 6 44.65 -4.44 5.49
N ILE A 7 44.27 -5.65 5.89
CA ILE A 7 43.84 -5.97 7.26
C ILE A 7 45.02 -5.86 8.22
N ALA A 8 46.22 -6.31 7.79
CA ALA A 8 47.44 -6.19 8.56
C ALA A 8 47.88 -4.72 8.72
N LEU A 9 47.80 -3.90 7.66
CA LEU A 9 48.11 -2.46 7.74
C LEU A 9 47.14 -1.68 8.63
N ALA A 10 45.83 -1.94 8.50
CA ALA A 10 44.81 -1.28 9.32
C ALA A 10 44.94 -1.67 10.80
N SER A 11 45.23 -2.93 11.10
CA SER A 11 45.48 -3.41 12.46
C SER A 11 46.75 -2.80 13.06
N ALA A 12 47.81 -2.63 12.27
CA ALA A 12 49.07 -2.02 12.71
C ALA A 12 48.93 -0.50 12.97
N TYR A 13 48.15 0.21 12.13
CA TYR A 13 47.89 1.64 12.31
C TYR A 13 47.00 1.92 13.54
N LEU A 14 46.07 1.03 13.85
CA LEU A 14 45.18 1.13 15.02
C LEU A 14 45.86 0.73 16.35
N GLN A 15 46.85 -0.18 16.31
CA GLN A 15 47.66 -0.53 17.48
C GLN A 15 48.56 0.61 17.99
N GLN A 16 48.95 1.56 17.12
CA GLN A 16 49.77 2.71 17.51
C GLN A 16 49.02 3.76 18.36
N LYS A 17 47.68 3.73 18.44
CA LYS A 17 46.87 4.80 19.07
C LYS A 17 46.15 4.45 20.38
N ARG A 18 46.44 3.31 21.02
CA ARG A 18 45.80 2.89 22.30
C ARG A 18 44.26 3.00 22.29
N MET A 19 43.60 2.48 21.26
CA MET A 19 42.12 2.37 21.27
C MET A 19 41.69 0.95 21.68
N SER A 20 40.49 0.84 22.27
CA SER A 20 39.97 -0.41 22.81
C SER A 20 39.73 -1.44 21.70
N LYS A 21 39.93 -2.73 22.02
CA LYS A 21 39.87 -3.86 21.08
C LYS A 21 38.50 -3.92 20.34
N ASP A 22 37.42 -3.53 21.02
CA ASP A 22 36.05 -3.50 20.48
C ASP A 22 35.84 -2.43 19.39
N TYR A 23 36.60 -1.31 19.44
CA TYR A 23 36.53 -0.25 18.43
C TYR A 23 37.17 -0.67 17.10
N CYS A 24 38.28 -1.42 17.16
CA CYS A 24 38.96 -1.95 15.99
C CYS A 24 38.11 -3.02 15.29
N GLU A 25 37.40 -3.86 16.04
CA GLU A 25 36.57 -4.92 15.47
C GLU A 25 35.31 -4.36 14.78
N THR A 26 34.72 -3.31 15.36
CA THR A 26 33.57 -2.58 14.79
C THR A 26 33.95 -1.82 13.52
N MET A 27 35.09 -1.12 13.51
CA MET A 27 35.60 -0.45 12.32
C MET A 27 36.03 -1.42 11.22
N THR A 28 36.60 -2.58 11.57
CA THR A 28 36.95 -3.62 10.58
C THR A 28 35.71 -4.22 9.92
N ASN A 29 34.64 -4.43 10.70
CA ASN A 29 33.36 -4.92 10.20
C ASN A 29 32.60 -3.86 9.36
N LEU A 30 32.73 -2.57 9.69
CA LEU A 30 32.21 -1.46 8.87
C LEU A 30 33.02 -1.28 7.57
N LEU A 31 34.35 -1.41 7.62
CA LEU A 31 35.24 -1.35 6.44
C LEU A 31 35.01 -2.51 5.47
N LEU A 32 34.64 -3.70 5.95
CA LEU A 32 34.28 -4.85 5.11
C LEU A 32 32.99 -4.61 4.29
N VAL A 33 32.14 -3.67 4.69
CA VAL A 33 30.89 -3.32 3.97
C VAL A 33 31.11 -2.26 2.89
N SER A 34 32.20 -1.48 2.93
CA SER A 34 32.46 -0.42 1.95
C SER A 34 33.77 -0.61 1.20
N LYS A 35 33.76 -1.38 0.10
CA LYS A 35 34.92 -1.48 -0.81
C LYS A 35 35.23 -0.17 -1.56
N ASP A 36 34.33 0.81 -1.58
CA ASP A 36 34.46 2.00 -2.45
C ASP A 36 34.81 3.32 -1.76
N MET A 37 35.18 3.35 -0.46
CA MET A 37 35.42 4.63 0.23
C MET A 37 36.70 4.73 1.06
N ALA A 38 37.77 4.03 0.64
CA ALA A 38 39.07 4.10 1.32
C ALA A 38 39.84 5.44 1.10
N GLY A 39 39.40 6.32 0.20
CA GLY A 39 40.13 7.55 -0.17
C GLY A 39 39.74 8.85 0.55
N VAL A 40 38.77 8.84 1.48
CA VAL A 40 38.12 10.08 1.98
C VAL A 40 38.20 10.22 3.51
N ILE A 41 39.31 9.82 4.13
CA ILE A 41 39.39 9.73 5.61
C ILE A 41 39.98 10.99 6.29
N GLU A 42 40.53 11.97 5.57
CA GLU A 42 41.23 13.10 6.22
C GLU A 42 40.44 14.41 6.41
N ARG A 43 39.13 14.51 6.08
CA ARG A 43 38.40 15.80 6.22
C ARG A 43 37.01 15.85 6.84
N SER A 44 36.36 14.77 7.25
CA SER A 44 34.91 14.87 7.53
C SER A 44 34.42 14.07 8.72
N PHE A 45 34.64 14.56 9.94
CA PHE A 45 34.00 14.03 11.15
C PHE A 45 32.47 14.15 11.13
N VAL A 46 31.91 15.08 10.33
CA VAL A 46 30.46 15.20 10.09
C VAL A 46 29.94 14.09 9.15
N HIS A 47 30.72 13.68 8.14
CA HIS A 47 30.28 12.64 7.18
C HIS A 47 30.40 11.21 7.72
N LEU A 48 31.15 10.97 8.80
CA LEU A 48 31.22 9.65 9.43
C LEU A 48 29.88 9.30 10.11
N GLY A 49 29.19 10.29 10.70
CA GLY A 49 27.86 10.11 11.29
C GLY A 49 26.80 9.74 10.25
N GLU A 50 26.79 10.42 9.10
CA GLU A 50 25.83 10.15 8.00
C GLU A 50 26.01 8.75 7.40
N LYS A 51 27.26 8.34 7.12
CA LYS A 51 27.55 6.99 6.62
C LYS A 51 27.21 5.89 7.62
N THR A 52 27.31 6.18 8.92
CA THR A 52 26.93 5.24 9.99
C THR A 52 25.41 5.08 10.08
N ILE A 53 24.64 6.15 9.83
CA ILE A 53 23.18 6.13 9.74
C ILE A 53 22.73 5.32 8.52
N GLU A 54 23.35 5.53 7.36
CA GLU A 54 23.07 4.76 6.14
C GLU A 54 23.30 3.26 6.34
N ALA A 55 24.42 2.88 6.97
CA ALA A 55 24.73 1.49 7.28
C ALA A 55 23.68 0.87 8.22
N PHE A 56 23.29 1.60 9.28
CA PHE A 56 22.23 1.17 10.19
C PHE A 56 20.89 0.98 9.46
N ILE A 57 20.49 1.95 8.65
CA ILE A 57 19.26 1.89 7.84
C ILE A 57 19.31 0.67 6.92
N TYR A 58 20.44 0.43 6.26
CA TYR A 58 20.62 -0.76 5.43
C TYR A 58 20.41 -2.05 6.23
N PHE A 59 21.02 -2.17 7.42
CA PHE A 59 20.84 -3.35 8.27
C PHE A 59 19.38 -3.57 8.66
N VAL A 60 18.69 -2.51 9.07
CA VAL A 60 17.28 -2.54 9.45
C VAL A 60 16.38 -2.92 8.28
N MET A 61 16.60 -2.33 7.09
CA MET A 61 15.83 -2.63 5.88
C MET A 61 16.00 -4.07 5.39
N HIS A 62 17.14 -4.71 5.67
CA HIS A 62 17.44 -6.09 5.25
C HIS A 62 17.33 -7.10 6.40
N GLY A 63 16.69 -6.72 7.52
CA GLY A 63 16.44 -7.61 8.66
C GLY A 63 17.70 -8.07 9.40
N LYS A 64 18.83 -7.37 9.25
CA LYS A 64 20.10 -7.66 9.94
C LYS A 64 20.10 -7.07 11.35
N ILE A 65 19.14 -7.49 12.18
CA ILE A 65 18.90 -6.94 13.53
C ILE A 65 20.15 -6.98 14.41
N GLY A 66 20.93 -8.06 14.37
CA GLY A 66 22.17 -8.17 15.13
C GLY A 66 23.20 -7.08 14.78
N LEU A 67 23.38 -6.79 13.49
CA LEU A 67 24.28 -5.73 13.02
C LEU A 67 23.74 -4.34 13.38
N ALA A 68 22.42 -4.14 13.30
CA ALA A 68 21.78 -2.90 13.75
C ALA A 68 22.02 -2.64 15.25
N LYS A 69 21.90 -3.68 16.10
CA LYS A 69 22.21 -3.57 17.54
C LYS A 69 23.68 -3.27 17.81
N ILE A 70 24.61 -3.89 17.08
CA ILE A 70 26.05 -3.60 17.19
C ILE A 70 26.32 -2.15 16.83
N ALA A 71 25.72 -1.65 15.74
CA ALA A 71 25.86 -0.26 15.32
C ALA A 71 25.38 0.71 16.41
N LEU A 72 24.25 0.46 17.06
CA LEU A 72 23.75 1.28 18.18
C LEU A 72 24.71 1.26 19.39
N LYS A 73 25.28 0.10 19.73
CA LYS A 73 26.22 -0.04 20.86
C LYS A 73 27.57 0.63 20.63
N SER A 74 27.92 0.89 19.38
CA SER A 74 29.20 1.52 19.03
C SER A 74 29.36 2.95 19.59
N GLY A 75 28.26 3.63 19.90
CA GLY A 75 28.26 4.99 20.45
C GLY A 75 28.57 6.11 19.44
N PHE A 76 28.86 5.79 18.18
CA PHE A 76 29.09 6.77 17.10
C PHE A 76 27.80 7.27 16.43
N PHE A 77 26.66 6.88 16.97
CA PHE A 77 25.36 7.01 16.35
C PHE A 77 24.50 8.02 17.09
N ASN A 78 24.22 9.16 16.45
CA ASN A 78 23.19 10.08 16.94
C ASN A 78 21.83 9.60 16.45
N ILE A 79 21.05 8.98 17.34
CA ILE A 79 19.71 8.46 17.01
C ILE A 79 18.75 9.56 16.54
N TYR A 80 19.02 10.83 16.91
CA TYR A 80 18.19 12.00 16.61
C TYR A 80 18.58 12.71 15.31
N ALA A 81 19.60 12.23 14.61
CA ALA A 81 20.06 12.84 13.38
C ALA A 81 18.99 12.83 12.29
N GLN A 82 18.99 13.88 11.46
CA GLN A 82 18.07 14.07 10.34
C GLN A 82 16.60 13.86 10.74
N ASP A 83 16.19 14.47 11.85
CA ASP A 83 14.80 14.37 12.36
C ASP A 83 14.37 12.91 12.58
N ASN A 84 15.10 12.21 13.45
CA ASN A 84 14.85 10.82 13.84
C ASN A 84 14.76 9.84 12.65
N LEU A 85 15.60 10.02 11.62
CA LEU A 85 15.55 9.21 10.39
C LEU A 85 15.64 7.71 10.67
N CYS A 86 16.53 7.32 11.59
CA CYS A 86 16.76 5.95 11.99
C CYS A 86 15.50 5.29 12.55
N PHE A 87 14.79 5.98 13.42
CA PHE A 87 13.51 5.56 13.96
C PHE A 87 12.47 5.39 12.85
N ARG A 88 12.35 6.37 11.93
CA ARG A 88 11.41 6.29 10.80
C ARG A 88 11.68 5.06 9.93
N TYR A 89 12.94 4.75 9.61
CA TYR A 89 13.28 3.53 8.85
C TYR A 89 13.02 2.24 9.63
N CYS A 90 13.20 2.22 10.95
CA CYS A 90 12.77 1.08 11.78
C CYS A 90 11.26 0.87 11.70
N CYS A 91 10.48 1.95 11.64
CA CYS A 91 9.03 1.88 11.46
C CYS A 91 8.66 1.30 10.08
N ARG A 92 9.36 1.76 9.03
CA ARG A 92 9.16 1.28 7.65
C ARG A 92 9.53 -0.18 7.44
N SER A 93 10.52 -0.70 8.15
CA SER A 93 10.95 -2.10 8.04
C SER A 93 10.19 -3.05 8.97
N GLY A 94 9.42 -2.51 9.91
CA GLY A 94 8.71 -3.31 10.91
C GLY A 94 9.59 -3.82 12.05
N CYS A 95 10.77 -3.22 12.27
CA CYS A 95 11.74 -3.64 13.28
C CYS A 95 11.35 -3.18 14.70
N LEU A 96 10.23 -3.69 15.23
CA LEU A 96 9.72 -3.35 16.57
C LEU A 96 10.77 -3.52 17.66
N GLU A 97 11.56 -4.59 17.61
CA GLU A 97 12.61 -4.86 18.59
C GLU A 97 13.64 -3.72 18.68
N ILE A 98 14.02 -3.13 17.55
CA ILE A 98 14.95 -1.99 17.51
C ILE A 98 14.25 -0.72 18.00
N ILE A 99 12.98 -0.50 17.66
CA ILE A 99 12.21 0.65 18.16
C ILE A 99 12.13 0.60 19.70
N MET A 100 11.81 -0.55 20.27
CA MET A 100 11.77 -0.74 21.71
C MET A 100 13.14 -0.44 22.35
N LEU A 101 14.22 -0.95 21.76
CA LEU A 101 15.58 -0.67 22.21
C LEU A 101 15.92 0.83 22.19
N LEU A 102 15.56 1.54 21.11
CA LEU A 102 15.79 2.98 20.99
C LEU A 102 15.06 3.76 22.09
N VAL A 103 13.81 3.37 22.41
CA VAL A 103 13.03 4.00 23.48
C VAL A 103 13.60 3.67 24.86
N SER A 104 13.89 2.40 25.15
CA SER A 104 14.23 1.96 26.50
C SER A 104 15.68 2.25 26.91
N GLU A 105 16.64 2.18 25.98
CA GLU A 105 18.08 2.29 26.30
C GLU A 105 18.71 3.58 25.76
N TYR A 106 18.16 4.16 24.70
CA TYR A 106 18.73 5.34 24.04
C TYR A 106 17.89 6.61 24.23
N GLY A 107 16.78 6.51 24.96
CA GLY A 107 15.95 7.65 25.37
C GLY A 107 15.12 8.26 24.25
N LEU A 108 14.91 7.56 23.13
CA LEU A 108 14.07 8.06 22.04
C LEU A 108 12.65 8.36 22.54
N GLU A 109 12.25 9.62 22.43
CA GLU A 109 10.90 10.05 22.77
C GLU A 109 9.94 9.82 21.59
N ILE A 110 8.79 9.21 21.87
CA ILE A 110 7.68 9.08 20.91
C ILE A 110 6.54 9.97 21.41
N ASN A 111 6.10 10.90 20.57
CA ASN A 111 5.04 11.87 20.85
C ASN A 111 4.42 12.34 19.53
N ASN A 112 3.50 13.31 19.54
CA ASN A 112 2.89 13.84 18.31
C ASN A 112 3.81 14.77 17.48
N SER A 113 5.12 14.59 17.53
CA SER A 113 6.04 15.29 16.63
C SER A 113 5.88 14.81 15.19
N THR A 114 6.24 15.67 14.24
CA THR A 114 6.27 15.34 12.81
C THR A 114 7.05 14.05 12.52
N SER A 115 8.20 13.85 13.19
CA SER A 115 9.04 12.67 12.99
C SER A 115 8.35 11.36 13.42
N SER A 116 7.65 11.40 14.56
CA SER A 116 6.91 10.25 15.10
C SER A 116 5.69 9.90 14.25
N LEU A 117 4.95 10.92 13.79
CA LEU A 117 3.80 10.77 12.91
C LEU A 117 4.21 10.25 11.53
N GLN A 118 5.35 10.68 10.99
CA GLN A 118 5.93 10.10 9.77
C GLN A 118 6.39 8.65 9.97
N GLY A 119 6.95 8.32 11.14
CA GLY A 119 7.24 6.92 11.50
C GLY A 119 5.97 6.06 11.49
N LEU A 120 4.90 6.54 12.13
CA LEU A 120 3.59 5.90 12.10
C LEU A 120 3.07 5.73 10.66
N GLN A 121 3.13 6.79 9.84
CA GLN A 121 2.75 6.75 8.42
C GLN A 121 3.47 5.64 7.67
N TRP A 122 4.80 5.52 7.83
CA TRP A 122 5.59 4.51 7.14
C TRP A 122 5.26 3.09 7.61
N ALA A 123 5.02 2.89 8.91
CA ALA A 123 4.56 1.62 9.45
C ALA A 123 3.17 1.23 8.90
N VAL A 124 2.25 2.20 8.81
CA VAL A 124 0.91 2.03 8.25
C VAL A 124 0.95 1.64 6.78
N GLN A 125 1.71 2.36 5.96
CA GLN A 125 1.85 2.07 4.53
C GLN A 125 2.42 0.68 4.26
N LYS A 126 3.27 0.18 5.15
CA LYS A 126 3.87 -1.16 5.06
C LYS A 126 3.10 -2.24 5.81
N GLY A 127 2.01 -1.88 6.51
CA GLY A 127 1.15 -2.82 7.22
C GLY A 127 1.81 -3.46 8.45
N HIS A 128 2.79 -2.81 9.07
CA HIS A 128 3.52 -3.34 10.24
C HIS A 128 2.70 -3.19 11.53
N LEU A 129 1.67 -4.02 11.70
CA LEU A 129 0.67 -3.91 12.77
C LEU A 129 1.26 -3.85 14.19
N ASN A 130 2.30 -4.63 14.48
CA ASN A 130 2.92 -4.62 15.81
C ASN A 130 3.64 -3.32 16.12
N VAL A 131 4.30 -2.71 15.11
CA VAL A 131 4.88 -1.38 15.24
C VAL A 131 3.78 -0.34 15.45
N ILE A 132 2.73 -0.36 14.63
CA ILE A 132 1.61 0.58 14.74
C ILE A 132 1.00 0.55 16.14
N LYS A 133 0.70 -0.65 16.67
CA LYS A 133 0.16 -0.81 18.02
C LYS A 133 1.09 -0.23 19.09
N TYR A 134 2.39 -0.46 18.98
CA TYR A 134 3.37 0.06 19.93
C TYR A 134 3.46 1.58 19.88
N LEU A 135 3.53 2.18 18.68
CA LEU A 135 3.54 3.63 18.53
C LEU A 135 2.29 4.28 19.11
N LEU A 136 1.12 3.70 18.89
CA LEU A 136 -0.15 4.17 19.44
C LEU A 136 -0.26 4.03 20.97
N LEU A 137 0.71 3.46 21.68
CA LEU A 137 0.77 3.58 23.14
C LEU A 137 1.23 4.96 23.61
N TYR A 138 1.92 5.69 22.74
CA TYR A 138 2.52 7.01 23.03
C TYR A 138 1.89 8.14 22.23
N LEU A 139 1.22 7.82 21.13
CA LEU A 139 0.53 8.78 20.28
C LEU A 139 -0.95 8.83 20.66
N ASP A 140 -1.39 9.99 21.14
CA ASP A 140 -2.78 10.29 21.49
C ASP A 140 -3.28 11.48 20.70
N ASN A 141 -4.59 11.63 20.52
CA ASN A 141 -5.19 12.84 19.94
C ASN A 141 -4.68 13.19 18.53
N ILE A 142 -4.40 12.18 17.70
CA ILE A 142 -3.89 12.37 16.33
C ILE A 142 -4.96 13.08 15.50
N GLU A 143 -4.55 14.05 14.69
CA GLU A 143 -5.47 14.79 13.84
C GLU A 143 -6.08 13.90 12.73
N ALA A 144 -7.33 14.20 12.39
CA ALA A 144 -8.02 13.43 11.37
C ALA A 144 -7.40 13.58 9.96
N SER A 145 -6.86 14.75 9.64
CA SER A 145 -6.14 15.02 8.39
C SER A 145 -4.94 14.10 8.20
N GLU A 146 -4.16 13.88 9.27
CA GLU A 146 -2.96 13.05 9.25
C GLU A 146 -3.30 11.57 9.03
N VAL A 147 -4.29 11.06 9.78
CA VAL A 147 -4.74 9.67 9.65
C VAL A 147 -5.31 9.37 8.26
N GLN A 148 -5.99 10.34 7.62
CA GLN A 148 -6.49 10.18 6.25
C GLN A 148 -5.35 9.89 5.27
N GLU A 149 -4.24 10.62 5.34
CA GLU A 149 -3.11 10.39 4.45
C GLU A 149 -2.46 9.02 4.70
N PHE A 150 -2.40 8.59 5.96
CA PHE A 150 -1.77 7.32 6.32
C PHE A 150 -2.55 6.14 5.74
N VAL A 151 -3.86 6.15 5.95
CA VAL A 151 -4.72 5.01 5.68
C VAL A 151 -4.99 4.85 4.19
N THR A 152 -5.20 5.92 3.43
CA THR A 152 -5.55 5.83 2.00
C THR A 152 -4.50 5.13 1.12
N LYS A 153 -3.25 5.08 1.59
CA LYS A 153 -2.11 4.49 0.89
C LYS A 153 -1.70 3.10 1.41
N SER A 154 -2.40 2.55 2.40
CA SER A 154 -2.05 1.24 2.97
C SER A 154 -2.67 0.10 2.16
N SER A 155 -1.98 -1.05 2.09
CA SER A 155 -2.53 -2.29 1.52
C SER A 155 -3.32 -3.11 2.56
N ASN A 156 -3.07 -2.88 3.85
CA ASN A 156 -3.72 -3.57 4.98
C ASN A 156 -4.59 -2.60 5.79
N CYS A 157 -5.37 -1.77 5.10
CA CYS A 157 -6.15 -0.69 5.68
C CYS A 157 -7.14 -1.12 6.77
N TYR A 158 -7.68 -2.35 6.75
CA TYR A 158 -8.76 -2.73 7.66
C TYR A 158 -8.34 -2.68 9.14
N GLU A 159 -7.30 -3.41 9.54
CA GLU A 159 -6.83 -3.46 10.93
C GLU A 159 -6.33 -2.09 11.39
N VAL A 160 -5.69 -1.33 10.49
CA VAL A 160 -5.20 0.02 10.79
C VAL A 160 -6.35 0.99 10.99
N VAL A 161 -7.33 1.02 10.07
CA VAL A 161 -8.55 1.83 10.20
C VAL A 161 -9.23 1.55 11.51
N LYS A 162 -9.40 0.27 11.86
CA LYS A 162 -10.06 -0.12 13.10
C LYS A 162 -9.30 0.39 14.32
N LEU A 163 -7.98 0.26 14.36
CA LEU A 163 -7.15 0.75 15.47
C LEU A 163 -7.15 2.27 15.59
N LEU A 164 -7.09 2.98 14.46
CA LEU A 164 -7.03 4.44 14.45
C LEU A 164 -8.41 5.09 14.62
N SER A 165 -9.50 4.36 14.36
CA SER A 165 -10.88 4.89 14.40
C SER A 165 -11.24 5.51 15.75
N ASP A 166 -10.71 4.97 16.85
CA ASP A 166 -11.02 5.39 18.22
C ASP A 166 -10.03 6.44 18.78
N ARG A 167 -8.91 6.69 18.08
CA ARG A 167 -7.82 7.57 18.53
C ARG A 167 -7.82 8.96 17.89
N VAL A 168 -8.70 9.18 16.93
CA VAL A 168 -8.77 10.41 16.12
C VAL A 168 -9.76 11.39 16.72
N ILE A 169 -9.33 12.65 16.90
CA ILE A 169 -10.20 13.75 17.35
C ILE A 169 -10.78 14.49 16.13
N ASN A 170 -11.97 15.09 16.28
CA ASN A 170 -12.72 15.89 15.29
C ASN A 170 -13.24 15.12 14.05
N LYS A 171 -14.23 14.23 14.19
CA LYS A 171 -14.95 13.63 13.04
C LYS A 171 -16.18 14.47 12.61
N PRO A 172 -16.53 14.62 11.31
CA PRO A 172 -15.82 14.22 10.09
C PRO A 172 -15.59 15.34 9.05
N ILE A 173 -14.35 15.47 8.57
CA ILE A 173 -14.10 15.57 7.12
C ILE A 173 -14.41 14.17 6.57
N ASN A 174 -15.18 14.09 5.47
CA ASN A 174 -15.71 12.83 4.96
C ASN A 174 -14.62 11.87 4.43
N TRP A 175 -14.00 11.08 5.31
CA TRP A 175 -13.07 10.02 4.94
C TRP A 175 -13.74 8.89 4.16
N SER A 176 -15.07 8.77 4.21
CA SER A 176 -15.74 7.57 3.72
C SER A 176 -15.48 7.35 2.24
N ALA A 177 -15.50 8.41 1.42
CA ALA A 177 -15.27 8.29 -0.02
C ALA A 177 -13.89 7.69 -0.33
N HIS A 178 -12.83 8.17 0.32
CA HIS A 178 -11.47 7.67 0.08
C HIS A 178 -11.26 6.25 0.64
N LEU A 179 -11.84 5.94 1.80
CA LEU A 179 -11.76 4.60 2.39
C LEU A 179 -12.56 3.57 1.58
N TRP A 180 -13.73 3.96 1.07
CA TRP A 180 -14.52 3.13 0.15
C TRP A 180 -13.77 2.90 -1.15
N LEU A 181 -13.18 3.95 -1.74
CA LEU A 181 -12.39 3.81 -2.96
C LEU A 181 -11.17 2.90 -2.74
N ASN A 182 -10.44 3.07 -1.64
CA ASN A 182 -9.33 2.17 -1.28
C ASN A 182 -9.79 0.73 -1.09
N ALA A 183 -10.91 0.50 -0.38
CA ALA A 183 -11.49 -0.83 -0.20
C ALA A 183 -11.85 -1.47 -1.54
N CYS A 184 -12.45 -0.70 -2.44
CA CYS A 184 -12.87 -1.14 -3.77
C CYS A 184 -11.68 -1.37 -4.71
N ASP A 185 -10.67 -0.51 -4.68
CA ASP A 185 -9.46 -0.60 -5.52
C ASP A 185 -8.59 -1.81 -5.13
N ASN A 186 -8.52 -2.13 -3.84
CA ASN A 186 -7.72 -3.23 -3.31
C ASN A 186 -8.50 -4.53 -3.08
N GLY A 187 -9.82 -4.55 -3.35
CA GLY A 187 -10.67 -5.72 -3.09
C GLY A 187 -10.78 -6.06 -1.59
N ASN A 188 -10.60 -5.07 -0.71
CA ASN A 188 -10.62 -5.26 0.74
C ASN A 188 -12.05 -5.32 1.29
N MET A 189 -12.67 -6.49 1.13
CA MET A 189 -14.06 -6.71 1.54
C MET A 189 -14.28 -6.57 3.07
N LYS A 190 -13.25 -6.85 3.88
CA LYS A 190 -13.33 -6.65 5.35
C LYS A 190 -13.47 -5.17 5.70
N LEU A 191 -12.69 -4.31 5.04
CA LEU A 191 -12.81 -2.87 5.21
C LEU A 191 -14.17 -2.37 4.73
N ALA A 192 -14.64 -2.83 3.57
CA ALA A 192 -15.96 -2.47 3.05
C ALA A 192 -17.10 -2.79 4.03
N ARG A 193 -17.11 -4.01 4.59
CA ARG A 193 -18.10 -4.40 5.62
C ARG A 193 -17.98 -3.58 6.89
N TYR A 194 -16.77 -3.25 7.32
CA TYR A 194 -16.55 -2.37 8.48
C TYR A 194 -17.08 -0.96 8.24
N LEU A 195 -16.81 -0.37 7.07
CA LEU A 195 -17.31 0.94 6.67
C LEU A 195 -18.83 0.98 6.64
N LEU A 196 -19.45 -0.07 6.10
CA LEU A 196 -20.90 -0.25 6.06
C LEU A 196 -21.52 -0.35 7.46
N ALA A 197 -20.92 -1.15 8.35
CA ALA A 197 -21.34 -1.28 9.74
C ALA A 197 -21.25 0.03 10.54
N ASN A 198 -20.43 0.97 10.07
CA ASN A 198 -20.28 2.32 10.62
C ASN A 198 -21.15 3.37 9.89
N ASN A 199 -22.24 2.94 9.23
CA ASN A 199 -23.21 3.81 8.55
C ASN A 199 -22.63 4.71 7.45
N THR A 200 -21.51 4.33 6.86
CA THR A 200 -20.99 5.02 5.67
C THR A 200 -21.45 4.33 4.39
N ARG A 201 -21.47 5.06 3.27
CA ARG A 201 -21.93 4.54 1.97
C ARG A 201 -20.86 4.74 0.89
N PRO A 202 -20.70 3.76 -0.02
CA PRO A 202 -19.90 3.94 -1.23
C PRO A 202 -20.59 4.93 -2.18
N ASP A 203 -19.82 5.53 -3.08
CA ASP A 203 -20.35 6.28 -4.21
C ASP A 203 -20.33 5.42 -5.49
N ASN A 204 -20.85 5.98 -6.58
CA ASN A 204 -20.83 5.31 -7.87
C ASN A 204 -19.42 5.10 -8.42
N THR A 205 -18.45 5.94 -8.06
CA THR A 205 -17.04 5.75 -8.43
C THR A 205 -16.53 4.41 -7.91
N CYS A 206 -16.83 4.08 -6.66
CA CYS A 206 -16.51 2.78 -6.06
C CYS A 206 -17.15 1.63 -6.83
N PHE A 207 -18.43 1.75 -7.21
CA PHE A 207 -19.12 0.70 -7.97
C PHE A 207 -18.53 0.48 -9.36
N GLN A 208 -18.19 1.55 -10.06
CA GLN A 208 -17.54 1.47 -11.37
C GLN A 208 -16.17 0.80 -11.27
N GLU A 209 -15.41 1.10 -10.22
CA GLU A 209 -14.09 0.52 -10.00
C GLU A 209 -14.14 -0.99 -9.72
N VAL A 210 -15.07 -1.46 -8.88
CA VAL A 210 -15.23 -2.91 -8.63
C VAL A 210 -15.73 -3.66 -9.87
N CYS A 211 -16.59 -3.04 -10.69
CA CYS A 211 -16.99 -3.61 -11.98
C CYS A 211 -15.82 -3.71 -12.95
N ARG A 212 -14.97 -2.67 -13.02
CA ARG A 212 -13.76 -2.63 -13.86
C ARG A 212 -12.74 -3.69 -13.44
N LYS A 213 -12.53 -3.88 -12.14
CA LYS A 213 -11.59 -4.87 -11.58
C LYS A 213 -12.14 -6.29 -11.48
N GLY A 214 -13.44 -6.48 -11.68
CA GLY A 214 -14.05 -7.81 -11.63
C GLY A 214 -14.31 -8.33 -10.22
N PHE A 215 -14.45 -7.46 -9.22
CA PHE A 215 -14.71 -7.88 -7.83
C PHE A 215 -16.17 -8.24 -7.61
N PHE A 216 -16.54 -9.46 -8.00
CA PHE A 216 -17.92 -9.98 -7.95
C PHE A 216 -18.61 -9.79 -6.60
N GLU A 217 -17.94 -10.15 -5.49
CA GLU A 217 -18.55 -10.04 -4.15
C GLU A 217 -18.93 -8.59 -3.80
N PHE A 218 -18.17 -7.59 -4.28
CA PHE A 218 -18.50 -6.18 -4.10
C PHE A 218 -19.71 -5.78 -4.93
N VAL A 219 -19.75 -6.20 -6.20
CA VAL A 219 -20.90 -5.93 -7.08
C VAL A 219 -22.17 -6.52 -6.47
N GLU A 220 -22.11 -7.77 -6.00
CA GLU A 220 -23.23 -8.45 -5.36
C GLU A 220 -23.72 -7.70 -4.12
N MET A 221 -22.81 -7.34 -3.21
CA MET A 221 -23.15 -6.58 -2.01
C MET A 221 -23.78 -5.22 -2.37
N PHE A 222 -23.20 -4.48 -3.32
CA PHE A 222 -23.66 -3.14 -3.68
C PHE A 222 -25.06 -3.16 -4.31
N LEU A 223 -25.36 -4.15 -5.14
CA LEU A 223 -26.67 -4.31 -5.78
C LEU A 223 -27.73 -4.83 -4.80
N LYS A 224 -27.45 -5.92 -4.06
CA LYS A 224 -28.41 -6.52 -3.12
C LYS A 224 -28.87 -5.54 -2.04
N GLU A 225 -27.94 -4.75 -1.51
CA GLU A 225 -28.23 -3.76 -0.47
C GLU A 225 -28.66 -2.40 -1.03
N LYS A 226 -28.77 -2.26 -2.36
CA LYS A 226 -29.13 -1.02 -3.07
C LYS A 226 -28.27 0.18 -2.64
N LEU A 227 -26.97 -0.04 -2.46
CA LEU A 227 -26.02 0.98 -1.97
C LEU A 227 -25.69 2.03 -3.04
N VAL A 228 -25.91 1.70 -4.31
CA VAL A 228 -25.52 2.50 -5.48
C VAL A 228 -26.57 2.37 -6.59
N ASP A 229 -26.49 3.26 -7.58
CA ASP A 229 -27.30 3.21 -8.80
C ASP A 229 -26.48 2.67 -10.00
N PRO A 230 -26.76 1.45 -10.49
CA PRO A 230 -25.96 0.84 -11.56
C PRO A 230 -26.19 1.48 -12.94
N SER A 231 -27.20 2.34 -13.10
CA SER A 231 -27.52 3.02 -14.37
C SER A 231 -26.64 4.23 -14.66
N ILE A 232 -25.91 4.74 -13.66
CA ILE A 232 -25.08 5.95 -13.75
C ILE A 232 -23.98 5.80 -14.81
N GLY A 233 -23.74 6.90 -15.54
CA GLY A 233 -22.73 6.95 -16.61
C GLY A 233 -23.18 6.24 -17.88
N ASN A 234 -24.48 6.23 -18.15
CA ASN A 234 -25.12 5.44 -19.22
C ASN A 234 -24.80 3.95 -19.09
N ASN A 235 -25.16 3.37 -17.94
CA ASN A 235 -24.89 1.98 -17.60
C ASN A 235 -23.41 1.61 -17.77
N TYR A 236 -22.50 2.46 -17.27
CA TYR A 236 -21.06 2.21 -17.40
C TYR A 236 -20.66 0.84 -16.83
N ALA A 237 -21.29 0.43 -15.72
CA ALA A 237 -21.02 -0.84 -15.05
C ALA A 237 -21.17 -2.06 -15.97
N ILE A 238 -22.27 -2.17 -16.73
CA ILE A 238 -22.45 -3.31 -17.64
C ILE A 238 -21.50 -3.22 -18.83
N ARG A 239 -21.28 -2.01 -19.37
CA ARG A 239 -20.34 -1.79 -20.49
C ARG A 239 -18.92 -2.21 -20.13
N ILE A 240 -18.42 -1.80 -18.97
CA ILE A 240 -17.05 -2.12 -18.55
C ILE A 240 -16.88 -3.60 -18.19
N ALA A 241 -17.88 -4.22 -17.54
CA ALA A 241 -17.88 -5.64 -17.24
C ALA A 241 -17.92 -6.48 -18.52
N SER A 242 -18.72 -6.06 -19.51
CA SER A 242 -18.79 -6.68 -20.83
C SER A 242 -17.47 -6.54 -21.59
N SER A 243 -16.80 -5.40 -21.47
CA SER A 243 -15.48 -5.17 -22.10
C SER A 243 -14.39 -6.11 -21.60
N HIS A 244 -14.44 -6.49 -20.32
CA HIS A 244 -13.48 -7.40 -19.70
C HIS A 244 -13.93 -8.87 -19.74
N GLY A 245 -15.13 -9.17 -20.23
CA GLY A 245 -15.64 -10.53 -20.33
C GLY A 245 -16.11 -11.13 -19.01
N TYR A 246 -16.48 -10.30 -18.02
CA TYR A 246 -16.89 -10.78 -16.70
C TYR A 246 -18.33 -11.30 -16.69
N THR A 247 -18.56 -12.48 -17.28
CA THR A 247 -19.89 -13.10 -17.45
C THR A 247 -20.73 -13.11 -16.17
N SER A 248 -20.15 -13.50 -15.03
CA SER A 248 -20.88 -13.55 -13.75
C SER A 248 -21.34 -12.17 -13.28
N ILE A 249 -20.53 -11.13 -13.51
CA ILE A 249 -20.88 -9.75 -13.17
C ILE A 249 -21.95 -9.21 -14.12
N VAL A 250 -21.84 -9.49 -15.42
CA VAL A 250 -22.86 -9.09 -16.40
C VAL A 250 -24.20 -9.76 -16.08
N SER A 251 -24.20 -11.06 -15.80
CA SER A 251 -25.40 -11.80 -15.37
C SER A 251 -26.03 -11.17 -14.12
N LEU A 252 -25.22 -10.86 -13.11
CA LEU A 252 -25.68 -10.22 -11.89
C LEU A 252 -26.22 -8.81 -12.14
N LEU A 253 -25.56 -7.99 -12.97
CA LEU A 253 -26.04 -6.66 -13.35
C LEU A 253 -27.39 -6.74 -14.08
N LEU A 254 -27.55 -7.70 -14.99
CA LEU A 254 -28.80 -7.92 -15.71
C LEU A 254 -29.93 -8.39 -14.78
N SER A 255 -29.64 -8.97 -13.62
CA SER A 255 -30.70 -9.27 -12.63
C SER A 255 -31.26 -8.01 -11.94
N ASP A 256 -30.61 -6.85 -12.07
CA ASP A 256 -31.11 -5.58 -11.55
C ASP A 256 -31.93 -4.84 -12.62
N ASP A 257 -33.20 -4.55 -12.30
CA ASP A 257 -34.14 -3.91 -13.22
C ASP A 257 -33.69 -2.50 -13.66
N ARG A 258 -32.85 -1.84 -12.86
CA ARG A 258 -32.33 -0.49 -13.17
C ARG A 258 -31.27 -0.49 -14.28
N VAL A 259 -30.71 -1.66 -14.61
CA VAL A 259 -29.67 -1.78 -15.64
C VAL A 259 -30.29 -1.86 -17.02
N ASP A 260 -29.90 -0.95 -17.90
CA ASP A 260 -30.30 -0.96 -19.30
C ASP A 260 -29.13 -1.44 -20.19
N PRO A 261 -29.18 -2.68 -20.73
CA PRO A 261 -28.13 -3.21 -21.61
C PRO A 261 -28.13 -2.56 -23.01
N SER A 262 -29.16 -1.81 -23.38
CA SER A 262 -29.26 -1.10 -24.67
C SER A 262 -28.59 0.28 -24.66
N ALA A 263 -28.16 0.75 -23.48
CA ALA A 263 -27.58 2.07 -23.31
C ALA A 263 -26.39 2.36 -24.24
N ARG A 264 -26.32 3.60 -24.75
CA ARG A 264 -25.34 4.07 -25.75
C ARG A 264 -25.31 3.19 -26.99
N ASP A 265 -26.48 2.98 -27.59
CA ASP A 265 -26.63 2.23 -28.83
C ASP A 265 -26.06 0.80 -28.72
N TYR A 266 -26.40 0.09 -27.63
CA TYR A 266 -25.97 -1.28 -27.36
C TYR A 266 -24.46 -1.45 -27.20
N GLU A 267 -23.77 -0.45 -26.65
CA GLU A 267 -22.30 -0.44 -26.54
C GLU A 267 -21.76 -1.67 -25.77
N ALA A 268 -22.49 -2.17 -24.77
CA ALA A 268 -22.10 -3.38 -24.03
C ALA A 268 -22.02 -4.61 -24.96
N VAL A 269 -22.97 -4.76 -25.89
CA VAL A 269 -23.01 -5.82 -26.90
C VAL A 269 -21.87 -5.64 -27.90
N GLN A 270 -21.71 -4.42 -28.43
CA GLN A 270 -20.69 -4.09 -29.42
C GLN A 270 -19.27 -4.37 -28.89
N ILE A 271 -18.97 -3.93 -27.66
CA ILE A 271 -17.65 -4.12 -27.06
C ILE A 271 -17.42 -5.61 -26.70
N ALA A 272 -18.43 -6.32 -26.19
CA ALA A 272 -18.30 -7.76 -25.93
C ALA A 272 -17.96 -8.52 -27.21
N ASN A 273 -18.61 -8.19 -28.34
CA ASN A 273 -18.31 -8.78 -29.64
C ASN A 273 -16.90 -8.42 -30.12
N LYS A 274 -16.55 -7.13 -30.13
CA LYS A 274 -15.24 -6.63 -30.57
C LYS A 274 -14.08 -7.26 -29.79
N ASN A 275 -14.27 -7.55 -28.50
CA ASN A 275 -13.25 -8.16 -27.65
C ASN A 275 -13.32 -9.71 -27.62
N GLY A 276 -14.25 -10.33 -28.36
CA GLY A 276 -14.36 -11.78 -28.46
C GLY A 276 -14.98 -12.49 -27.26
N HIS A 277 -15.71 -11.78 -26.39
CA HIS A 277 -16.29 -12.30 -25.15
C HIS A 277 -17.61 -13.03 -25.40
N LYS A 278 -17.53 -14.22 -26.02
CA LYS A 278 -18.69 -15.01 -26.51
C LYS A 278 -19.78 -15.23 -25.47
N HIS A 279 -19.43 -15.66 -24.26
CA HIS A 279 -20.43 -15.93 -23.20
C HIS A 279 -21.16 -14.67 -22.74
N VAL A 280 -20.47 -13.52 -22.70
CA VAL A 280 -21.11 -12.23 -22.40
C VAL A 280 -22.03 -11.83 -23.54
N LEU A 281 -21.58 -11.99 -24.79
CA LEU A 281 -22.35 -11.66 -25.97
C LEU A 281 -23.65 -12.47 -26.03
N GLU A 282 -23.56 -13.79 -25.86
CA GLU A 282 -24.71 -14.69 -25.79
C GLU A 282 -25.68 -14.28 -24.67
N LEU A 283 -25.16 -14.00 -23.48
CA LEU A 283 -25.95 -13.58 -22.33
C LEU A 283 -26.67 -12.24 -22.55
N LEU A 284 -26.04 -11.27 -23.23
CA LEU A 284 -26.67 -9.99 -23.57
C LEU A 284 -27.72 -10.14 -24.67
N LEU A 285 -27.41 -10.86 -25.75
CA LEU A 285 -28.32 -11.02 -26.89
C LEU A 285 -29.58 -11.82 -26.55
N ASN A 286 -29.48 -12.73 -25.58
CA ASN A 286 -30.62 -13.53 -25.11
C ASN A 286 -31.42 -12.85 -24.00
N HIS A 287 -31.05 -11.64 -23.58
CA HIS A 287 -31.76 -10.92 -22.52
C HIS A 287 -32.94 -10.11 -23.10
N ASP A 288 -34.15 -10.24 -22.53
CA ASP A 288 -35.39 -9.64 -23.06
C ASP A 288 -35.33 -8.12 -23.31
N ARG A 289 -34.59 -7.39 -22.46
CA ARG A 289 -34.32 -5.94 -22.61
C ARG A 289 -33.42 -5.56 -23.80
N VAL A 290 -32.82 -6.53 -24.49
CA VAL A 290 -32.07 -6.32 -25.74
C VAL A 290 -32.99 -6.75 -26.88
N THR A 291 -33.75 -5.80 -27.41
CA THR A 291 -34.65 -6.10 -28.52
C THR A 291 -33.89 -6.21 -29.83
N ASN A 292 -34.02 -7.36 -30.50
CA ASN A 292 -33.48 -7.62 -31.84
C ASN A 292 -33.93 -6.60 -32.92
N ALA A 293 -34.92 -5.75 -32.62
CA ALA A 293 -35.48 -4.78 -33.55
C ALA A 293 -34.63 -3.51 -33.74
N ASP A 294 -33.83 -3.12 -32.75
CA ASP A 294 -33.04 -1.86 -32.81
C ASP A 294 -31.55 -2.10 -33.06
N PHE A 295 -31.04 -3.25 -32.61
CA PHE A 295 -29.67 -3.64 -32.89
C PHE A 295 -29.62 -4.34 -34.24
N ASN A 296 -29.20 -3.62 -35.29
CA ASN A 296 -28.97 -4.20 -36.60
C ASN A 296 -27.74 -5.14 -36.51
N LEU A 297 -27.96 -6.39 -36.07
CA LEU A 297 -26.99 -7.49 -35.97
C LEU A 297 -26.15 -7.67 -37.25
N ASN A 298 -26.62 -7.14 -38.38
CA ASN A 298 -25.91 -7.10 -39.65
C ASN A 298 -24.62 -6.25 -39.62
N ASN A 299 -24.52 -5.24 -38.76
CA ASN A 299 -23.29 -4.44 -38.61
C ASN A 299 -22.19 -5.16 -37.82
N LEU A 300 -22.51 -6.24 -37.08
CA LEU A 300 -21.49 -7.09 -36.44
C LEU A 300 -20.86 -8.09 -37.42
N LYS A 301 -21.50 -8.34 -38.57
CA LYS A 301 -21.07 -9.34 -39.56
C LYS A 301 -20.02 -8.84 -40.56
N HIS A 302 -19.83 -7.52 -40.69
CA HIS A 302 -19.08 -6.99 -41.82
C HIS A 302 -17.56 -6.90 -41.63
N ASP A 303 -17.04 -6.96 -40.39
CA ASP A 303 -15.61 -6.72 -40.14
C ASP A 303 -14.86 -7.81 -39.33
N ASP A 304 -15.49 -8.93 -38.92
CA ASP A 304 -14.80 -9.96 -38.13
C ASP A 304 -15.08 -11.41 -38.59
N PRO A 305 -14.09 -12.12 -39.19
CA PRO A 305 -14.23 -13.51 -39.64
C PRO A 305 -14.36 -14.54 -38.51
N HIS A 306 -14.42 -14.13 -37.24
CA HIS A 306 -14.57 -15.03 -36.09
C HIS A 306 -16.01 -15.16 -35.54
N PHE A 307 -17.02 -14.70 -36.28
CA PHE A 307 -18.42 -14.97 -35.96
C PHE A 307 -18.73 -16.47 -35.99
N PHE A 308 -18.86 -17.08 -34.81
CA PHE A 308 -19.53 -18.37 -34.66
C PHE A 308 -20.97 -18.12 -34.24
N ILE A 309 -21.88 -18.41 -35.16
CA ILE A 309 -23.32 -18.49 -34.99
C ILE A 309 -23.64 -19.79 -34.25
N TYR A 310 -24.43 -19.72 -33.18
CA TYR A 310 -25.47 -20.71 -32.86
C TYR A 310 -26.66 -19.99 -32.22
#